data_AF-A0A137QY05-F1
#
_entry.id   AF-A0A137QY05-F1
#
_cell.length_a   1.000
_cell.length_b   1.000
_cell.length_c   1.000
_cell.angle_alpha   90.00
_cell.angle_beta   90.00
_cell.angle_gamma   90.00
#
_symmetry.space_group_name_H-M   'P 1'
#
loop_
_entity.id
_entity.type
_entity.pdbx_description
1 polymer ?
#
loop_
_entity_poly.entity_id
_entity_poly.type
_entity_poly.pdbx_seq_one_letter_code
_entity_poly.pdbx_strand_id
1 'polypeptide(L)'
;MVCAMGMLGNSLHGLSPKQKRLLYRSCVVPIAMYGFCLWCHGLNPHKGLLSSLDKMQHHAAVWIMGAFHTSPSGGVEALVGLIPIWHHL
;
A
#
# COMPACT_ATOMS: atom_id res chain seq x y z
N MET A 1 4.61 -9.76 1.90
CA MET A 1 5.02 -8.98 0.71
C MET A 1 5.69 -7.66 1.08
N VAL A 2 5.13 -6.86 1.99
CA VAL A 2 5.75 -5.61 2.50
C VAL A 2 7.13 -5.85 3.15
N CYS A 3 7.32 -6.96 3.88
CA CYS A 3 8.62 -7.29 4.49
C CYS A 3 9.73 -7.52 3.46
N ALA A 4 9.44 -8.12 2.30
CA ALA A 4 10.42 -8.33 1.23
C ALA A 4 10.81 -7.01 0.55
N MET A 5 9.89 -6.03 0.50
CA MET A 5 10.17 -4.68 0.00
C MET A 5 11.03 -3.88 1.01
N GLY A 6 10.86 -4.13 2.31
CA GLY A 6 11.75 -3.63 3.35
C GLY A 6 13.22 -4.03 3.14
N MET A 7 13.46 -5.25 2.66
CA MET A 7 14.81 -5.76 2.36
C MET A 7 15.45 -5.11 1.13
N LEU A 8 14.65 -4.51 0.23
CA LEU A 8 15.12 -3.85 -0.99
C LEU A 8 15.67 -2.43 -0.73
N GLY A 9 15.47 -1.89 0.48
CA GLY A 9 16.04 -0.64 0.93
C GLY A 9 17.20 -0.87 1.89
N ASN A 10 18.43 -0.95 1.38
CA ASN A 10 19.61 -0.93 2.25
C ASN A 10 19.84 0.51 2.77
N SER A 11 20.22 0.70 4.04
CA SER A 11 20.52 2.03 4.60
C SER A 11 21.65 2.77 3.85
N LEU A 12 22.48 2.04 3.08
CA LEU A 12 23.56 2.56 2.26
C LEU A 12 23.18 2.84 0.79
N HIS A 13 22.27 2.06 0.20
CA HIS A 13 21.87 2.15 -1.23
C HIS A 13 20.38 1.82 -1.44
N GLY A 14 19.50 2.53 -0.74
CA GLY A 14 18.07 2.27 -0.78
C GLY A 14 17.37 2.86 -2.00
N LEU A 15 16.22 2.29 -2.37
CA LEU A 15 15.33 2.88 -3.37
C LEU A 15 14.87 4.28 -2.92
N SER A 16 14.91 5.24 -3.85
CA SER A 16 14.33 6.55 -3.61
C SER A 16 12.81 6.45 -3.35
N PRO A 17 12.21 7.37 -2.57
CA PRO A 17 10.76 7.39 -2.34
C PRO A 17 9.94 7.35 -3.64
N LYS A 18 10.44 7.97 -4.71
CA LYS A 18 9.81 7.95 -6.04
C LYS A 18 9.81 6.55 -6.67
N GLN A 19 10.92 5.82 -6.60
CA GLN A 19 11.02 4.45 -7.11
C GLN A 19 10.18 3.49 -6.27
N LYS A 20 10.16 3.65 -4.94
CA LYS A 20 9.30 2.87 -4.04
C LYS A 20 7.82 3.06 -4.37
N ARG A 21 7.40 4.31 -4.61
CA ARG A 21 6.03 4.63 -5.04
C ARG A 21 5.68 4.00 -6.38
N LEU A 22 6.59 4.06 -7.36
CA LEU A 22 6.39 3.44 -8.67
C LEU A 22 6.19 1.92 -8.55
N LEU A 23 7.09 1.24 -7.82
CA LEU A 23 7.01 -0.20 -7.57
C LEU A 23 5.69 -0.59 -6.89
N TYR A 24 5.29 0.18 -5.88
CA TYR A 24 4.04 -0.05 -5.17
C TYR A 24 2.83 0.06 -6.11
N ARG A 25 2.78 1.13 -6.92
CA ARG A 25 1.68 1.37 -7.86
C ARG A 25 1.64 0.35 -8.99
N SER A 26 2.79 -0.08 -9.51
CA SER A 26 2.86 -1.01 -10.65
C SER A 26 2.67 -2.47 -10.26
N CYS A 27 3.13 -2.88 -9.07
CA CYS A 27 3.15 -4.28 -8.69
C CYS A 27 2.16 -4.60 -7.57
N VAL A 28 2.15 -3.82 -6.48
CA VAL A 28 1.38 -4.17 -5.28
C VAL A 28 -0.10 -3.86 -5.45
N VAL A 29 -0.43 -2.68 -5.97
CA VAL A 29 -1.82 -2.26 -6.21
C VAL A 29 -2.57 -3.25 -7.12
N PRO A 30 -2.07 -3.63 -8.32
CA PRO A 30 -2.81 -4.56 -9.17
C PRO A 30 -2.90 -5.97 -8.59
N ILE A 31 -1.88 -6.47 -7.88
CA ILE A 31 -1.94 -7.79 -7.23
C ILE A 31 -2.99 -7.79 -6.12
N ALA A 32 -3.03 -6.74 -5.29
CA ALA A 32 -4.01 -6.61 -4.22
C ALA A 32 -5.44 -6.41 -4.77
N MET A 33 -5.61 -5.60 -5.82
CA MET A 33 -6.91 -5.40 -6.47
C MET A 33 -7.42 -6.69 -7.12
N TYR A 34 -6.55 -7.41 -7.82
CA TYR A 34 -6.94 -8.69 -8.43
C TYR A 34 -7.31 -9.72 -7.36
N GLY A 35 -6.52 -9.84 -6.29
CA GLY A 35 -6.83 -10.71 -5.16
C GLY A 35 -8.13 -10.32 -4.45
N PHE A 36 -8.40 -9.02 -4.32
CA PHE A 36 -9.66 -8.51 -3.78
C PHE A 36 -10.84 -8.90 -4.67
N CYS A 37 -10.77 -8.64 -5.98
CA CYS A 37 -11.82 -9.01 -6.92
C CYS A 37 -12.10 -10.51 -6.91
N LEU A 38 -11.05 -11.34 -6.87
CA LEU A 38 -11.18 -12.79 -6.80
C LEU A 38 -11.90 -13.25 -5.52
N TRP A 39 -11.57 -12.64 -4.37
CA TRP A 39 -12.16 -13.00 -3.08
C TRP A 39 -13.56 -12.41 -2.88
N CYS A 40 -13.84 -11.24 -3.45
CA CYS A 40 -15.16 -10.58 -3.41
C CYS A 40 -16.16 -11.12 -4.44
N HIS A 41 -15.73 -11.88 -5.45
CA HIS A 41 -16.64 -12.40 -6.48
C HIS A 41 -17.70 -13.36 -5.92
N GLY A 42 -17.51 -13.92 -4.72
CA GLY A 42 -18.45 -14.83 -4.07
C GLY A 42 -18.94 -14.43 -2.67
N LEU A 43 -18.36 -13.39 -2.04
CA LEU A 43 -18.78 -12.89 -0.73
C LEU A 43 -19.01 -11.38 -0.82
N ASN A 44 -20.14 -10.94 -0.29
CA ASN A 44 -20.45 -9.53 0.00
C ASN A 44 -19.19 -8.86 0.57
N PRO A 45 -18.76 -7.67 0.07
CA PRO A 45 -17.49 -7.05 0.46
C PRO A 45 -17.43 -6.93 1.99
N HIS A 46 -16.71 -7.87 2.60
CA HIS A 46 -16.70 -8.02 4.03
C HIS A 46 -15.90 -6.84 4.59
N LYS A 47 -16.45 -6.12 5.57
CA LYS A 47 -15.81 -4.96 6.21
C LYS A 47 -14.36 -5.24 6.61
N GLY A 48 -14.06 -6.49 7.01
CA GLY A 48 -12.70 -6.93 7.33
C GLY A 48 -11.72 -6.97 6.15
N LEU A 49 -12.17 -7.23 4.92
CA LEU A 49 -11.30 -7.24 3.74
C LEU A 49 -10.91 -5.82 3.34
N LEU A 50 -11.85 -4.88 3.41
CA LEU A 50 -11.58 -3.45 3.25
C LEU A 50 -10.62 -2.93 4.33
N SER A 51 -10.80 -3.35 5.59
CA SER A 51 -9.85 -3.02 6.67
C SER A 51 -8.45 -3.61 6.45
N SER A 52 -8.34 -4.72 5.71
CA SER A 52 -7.04 -5.31 5.36
C SER A 52 -6.32 -4.52 4.26
N LEU A 53 -7.09 -4.06 3.24
CA LEU A 53 -6.60 -3.16 2.19
C LEU A 53 -6.12 -1.83 2.76
N ASP A 54 -6.89 -1.23 3.68
CA ASP A 54 -6.54 0.01 4.37
C ASP A 54 -5.22 -0.11 5.15
N LYS A 55 -5.06 -1.20 5.94
CA LYS A 55 -3.81 -1.50 6.65
C LYS A 55 -2.63 -1.69 5.69
N MET A 56 -2.84 -2.35 4.55
CA MET A 56 -1.81 -2.52 3.53
C MET A 56 -1.40 -1.18 2.92
N GLN A 57 -2.37 -0.31 2.62
CA GLN A 57 -2.14 1.03 2.09
C GLN A 57 -1.34 1.89 3.07
N HIS A 58 -1.75 1.87 4.33
CA HIS A 58 -1.08 2.56 5.41
C HIS A 58 0.39 2.12 5.57
N HIS A 59 0.63 0.81 5.65
CA HIS A 59 2.00 0.26 5.75
C HIS A 59 2.86 0.62 4.55
N ALA A 60 2.29 0.65 3.34
CA ALA A 60 3.01 1.06 2.14
C ALA A 60 3.34 2.56 2.15
N ALA A 61 2.40 3.41 2.56
CA ALA A 61 2.60 4.84 2.65
C ALA A 61 3.71 5.20 3.65
N VAL A 62 3.70 4.55 4.82
CA VAL A 62 4.75 4.64 5.84
C VAL A 62 6.10 4.17 5.28
N TRP A 63 6.15 3.05 4.56
CA TRP A 63 7.39 2.52 3.97
C TRP A 63 7.97 3.41 2.85
N ILE A 64 7.11 3.99 2.02
CA ILE A 64 7.52 4.88 0.92
C ILE A 64 8.09 6.19 1.46
N MET A 65 7.42 6.77 2.47
CA MET A 65 7.82 8.06 3.04
C MET A 65 8.88 7.94 4.13
N GLY A 66 9.01 6.77 4.76
CA GLY A 66 9.81 6.60 5.97
C GLY A 66 9.15 7.24 7.20
N ALA A 67 7.83 7.35 7.21
CA ALA A 67 7.07 7.97 8.31
C ALA A 67 6.95 7.01 9.52
N PHE A 68 6.56 7.54 10.68
CA PHE A 68 6.28 6.70 11.85
C PHE A 68 5.05 5.82 11.63
N HIS A 69 5.02 4.63 12.23
CA HIS A 69 3.88 3.71 12.17
C HIS A 69 2.58 4.30 12.74
N THR A 70 2.67 5.30 13.62
CA THR A 70 1.52 6.02 14.21
C THR A 70 1.02 7.19 13.36
N SER A 71 1.60 7.43 12.19
CA SER A 71 1.24 8.58 11.35
C SER A 71 -0.20 8.42 10.81
N PRO A 72 -0.99 9.49 10.70
CA PRO A 72 -2.36 9.39 10.18
C PRO A 72 -2.37 9.01 8.69
N SER A 73 -3.06 7.93 8.31
CA SER A 73 -3.04 7.39 6.93
C SER A 73 -3.44 8.42 5.88
N GLY A 74 -4.52 9.19 6.11
CA GLY A 74 -4.96 10.22 5.18
C GLY A 74 -3.93 11.34 4.94
N GLY A 75 -3.13 11.69 5.96
CA GLY A 75 -2.06 12.68 5.81
C GLY A 75 -0.86 12.12 5.05
N VAL A 76 -0.46 10.89 5.35
CA VAL A 76 0.68 10.24 4.70
C VAL A 76 0.35 9.91 3.23
N GLU A 77 -0.86 9.43 2.94
CA GLU A 77 -1.30 9.13 1.58
C GLU A 77 -1.33 10.37 0.68
N ALA A 78 -1.83 11.50 1.19
CA ALA A 78 -1.84 12.78 0.48
C ALA A 78 -0.42 13.26 0.14
N LEU A 79 0.51 13.12 1.10
CA LEU A 79 1.92 13.49 0.93
C LEU A 79 2.68 12.56 -0.03
N VAL A 80 2.38 11.25 -0.05
CA VAL A 80 2.93 10.33 -1.07
C VAL A 80 2.28 10.57 -2.43
N GLY A 81 1.07 11.13 -2.47
CA GLY A 81 0.24 11.23 -3.68
C GLY A 81 -0.31 9.86 -4.11
N LEU A 82 -0.56 8.97 -3.16
CA LEU A 82 -1.26 7.72 -3.43
C LEU A 82 -2.76 8.01 -3.41
N ILE A 83 -3.46 7.55 -4.45
CA ILE A 83 -4.92 7.64 -4.50
C ILE A 83 -5.47 6.56 -3.54
N PRO A 84 -6.45 6.89 -2.67
CA PRO A 84 -7.10 5.91 -1.81
C PRO A 84 -7.72 4.78 -2.64
N ILE A 85 -7.54 3.52 -2.24
CA ILE A 85 -8.07 2.33 -2.94
C ILE A 85 -9.58 2.45 -3.17
N TRP A 86 -10.29 3.13 -2.26
CA TRP A 86 -11.73 3.41 -2.30
C TRP A 86 -12.22 4.09 -3.58
N HIS A 87 -11.38 4.89 -4.24
CA HIS A 87 -11.77 5.57 -5.49
C HIS A 87 -11.70 4.65 -6.73
N HIS A 88 -11.15 3.44 -6.59
CA HIS A 88 -10.92 2.49 -7.66
C HIS A 88 -11.83 1.25 -7.57
N LEU A 89 -12.75 1.23 -6.59
CA LEU A 89 -13.78 0.21 -6.42
C LEU A 89 -15.12 0.71 -6.97
#